data_AF-A0A1A8AQ01-F1
#
_entry.id   AF-A0A1A8AQ01-F1
#
_cell.length_a   1.000
_cell.length_b   1.000
_cell.length_c   1.000
_cell.angle_alpha   90.00
_cell.angle_beta   90.00
_cell.angle_gamma   90.00
#
_symmetry.space_group_name_H-M   'P 1'
#
loop_
_entity.id
_entity.type
_entity.pdbx_description
1 polymer ?
#
loop_
_entity_poly.entity_id
_entity_poly.type
_entity_poly.pdbx_seq_one_letter_code
_entity_poly.pdbx_strand_id
1 'polypeptide(L)'
;QNKIDSLNLDEFCNCTDHIPSTIAVVGAAGSAVSTAVANLLGLFYIPQISYASSSRLLSNKNQYKSFMRTIPTDEYQATAMADIIEYFQWNWVIAVASDDDYGRPGIEKFEKEMEERDICIHLNELISQYFEDHEIKALVDRIENST
;
A
#
# COMPACT_ATOMS: atom_id res chain seq x y z
N GLN A 1 -16.93 -22.45 -9.28
CA GLN A 1 -16.57 -22.41 -10.70
C GLN A 1 -16.30 -20.97 -11.10
N ASN A 2 -15.08 -20.64 -11.50
CA ASN A 2 -14.74 -19.26 -11.92
C ASN A 2 -15.30 -18.99 -13.31
N LYS A 3 -15.84 -17.78 -13.54
CA LYS A 3 -16.41 -17.35 -14.82
C LYS A 3 -15.41 -17.34 -15.99
N ILE A 4 -14.11 -17.42 -15.70
CA ILE A 4 -13.07 -17.42 -16.75
C ILE A 4 -12.88 -18.83 -17.31
N ASP A 5 -13.03 -19.87 -16.48
CA ASP A 5 -12.98 -21.27 -16.95
C ASP A 5 -14.11 -21.59 -17.94
N SER A 6 -15.19 -20.80 -17.96
CA SER A 6 -16.28 -20.92 -18.94
C SER A 6 -16.00 -20.29 -20.31
N LEU A 7 -14.87 -19.62 -20.51
CA LEU A 7 -14.54 -18.96 -21.78
C LEU A 7 -13.87 -19.89 -22.81
N ASN A 8 -13.51 -21.13 -22.44
CA ASN A 8 -12.93 -22.17 -23.31
C ASN A 8 -11.92 -21.65 -24.35
N LEU A 9 -10.98 -20.80 -23.91
CA LEU A 9 -10.05 -20.07 -24.78
C LEU A 9 -9.14 -20.99 -25.61
N ASP A 10 -8.92 -22.23 -25.14
CA ASP A 10 -8.14 -23.26 -25.82
C ASP A 10 -8.78 -23.74 -27.13
N GLU A 11 -10.06 -23.43 -27.37
CA GLU A 11 -10.75 -23.75 -28.62
C GLU A 11 -10.37 -22.81 -29.79
N PHE A 12 -9.82 -21.64 -29.48
CA PHE A 12 -9.51 -20.58 -30.46
C PHE A 12 -8.00 -20.38 -30.73
N CYS A 13 -7.14 -21.14 -30.05
CA CYS A 13 -5.68 -21.04 -30.17
C CYS A 13 -5.03 -22.43 -30.04
N ASN A 14 -3.86 -22.63 -30.66
CA ASN A 14 -3.07 -23.84 -30.44
C ASN A 14 -2.28 -23.71 -29.12
N CYS A 15 -2.92 -24.08 -28.00
CA CYS A 15 -2.31 -24.11 -26.68
C CYS A 15 -1.57 -25.43 -26.44
N THR A 16 -0.47 -25.39 -25.68
CA THR A 16 0.24 -26.61 -25.26
C THR A 16 -0.58 -27.34 -24.19
N ASP A 17 -0.70 -28.67 -24.27
CA ASP A 17 -1.46 -29.49 -23.30
C ASP A 17 -0.88 -29.47 -21.86
N HIS A 18 0.35 -28.99 -21.68
CA HIS A 18 1.07 -29.04 -20.41
C HIS A 18 1.41 -27.64 -19.88
N ILE A 19 0.40 -26.98 -19.30
CA ILE A 19 0.56 -25.72 -18.57
C ILE A 19 0.35 -25.99 -17.07
N PRO A 20 1.41 -25.95 -16.24
CA PRO A 20 1.26 -26.21 -14.80
C PRO A 20 0.46 -25.10 -14.12
N SER A 21 -0.49 -25.47 -13.26
CA SER A 21 -1.33 -24.51 -12.53
C SER A 21 -0.62 -24.00 -11.27
N THR A 22 -0.63 -22.68 -11.08
CA THR A 22 -0.22 -22.05 -9.82
C THR A 22 -1.36 -22.07 -8.81
N ILE A 23 -1.16 -22.73 -7.67
CA ILE A 23 -2.20 -22.88 -6.63
C ILE A 23 -2.17 -21.78 -5.55
N ALA A 24 -1.06 -21.05 -5.43
CA ALA A 24 -0.88 -19.92 -4.52
C ALA A 24 0.35 -19.09 -4.93
N VAL A 25 0.40 -17.82 -4.50
CA VAL A 25 1.52 -16.90 -4.75
C VAL A 25 1.98 -16.28 -3.43
N VAL A 26 3.28 -16.27 -3.18
CA VAL A 26 3.89 -15.54 -2.05
C VAL A 26 4.43 -14.20 -2.56
N GLY A 27 4.01 -13.11 -1.93
CA GLY A 27 4.39 -11.75 -2.32
C GLY A 27 3.18 -10.83 -2.59
N ALA A 28 3.38 -9.61 -3.08
CA ALA A 28 4.68 -8.95 -3.27
C ALA A 28 5.11 -8.18 -2.00
N ALA A 29 6.21 -7.45 -2.07
CA ALA A 29 6.67 -6.59 -0.97
C ALA A 29 5.92 -5.25 -0.92
N GLY A 30 6.06 -4.43 -1.96
CA GLY A 30 5.40 -3.11 -2.03
C GLY A 30 3.89 -3.23 -2.14
N SER A 31 3.14 -2.43 -1.37
CA SER A 31 1.68 -2.49 -1.34
C SER A 31 1.06 -2.22 -2.71
N ALA A 32 1.57 -1.23 -3.47
CA ALA A 32 1.08 -0.95 -4.82
C ALA A 32 1.27 -2.13 -5.79
N VAL A 33 2.39 -2.85 -5.66
CA VAL A 33 2.66 -4.05 -6.46
C VAL A 33 1.70 -5.18 -6.05
N SER A 34 1.50 -5.39 -4.75
CA SER A 34 0.54 -6.37 -4.26
C SER A 34 -0.90 -6.05 -4.67
N THR A 35 -1.31 -4.78 -4.71
CA THR A 35 -2.61 -4.36 -5.24
C THR A 35 -2.79 -4.80 -6.68
N ALA A 36 -1.81 -4.52 -7.55
CA ALA A 36 -1.86 -4.91 -8.96
C ALA A 36 -1.93 -6.44 -9.14
N VAL A 37 -1.11 -7.18 -8.40
CA VAL A 37 -1.11 -8.66 -8.43
C VAL A 37 -2.42 -9.23 -7.87
N ALA A 38 -2.95 -8.68 -6.79
CA ALA A 38 -4.18 -9.14 -6.14
C ALA A 38 -5.41 -8.94 -7.04
N ASN A 39 -5.44 -7.85 -7.81
CA ASN A 39 -6.49 -7.61 -8.79
C ASN A 39 -6.53 -8.71 -9.86
N LEU A 40 -5.37 -9.18 -10.33
CA LEU A 40 -5.28 -10.27 -11.30
C LEU A 40 -5.62 -11.63 -10.67
N LEU A 41 -4.95 -12.00 -9.58
CA LEU A 41 -5.12 -13.31 -8.93
C LEU A 41 -6.53 -13.48 -8.35
N GLY A 42 -7.16 -12.38 -7.92
CA GLY A 42 -8.53 -12.36 -7.41
C GLY A 42 -9.59 -12.77 -8.44
N LEU A 43 -9.32 -12.60 -9.74
CA LEU A 43 -10.21 -13.08 -10.81
C LEU A 43 -10.31 -14.61 -10.84
N PHE A 44 -9.21 -15.28 -10.49
CA PHE A 44 -9.06 -16.73 -10.49
C PHE A 44 -9.15 -17.33 -9.08
N TYR A 45 -9.35 -16.50 -8.05
CA TYR A 45 -9.33 -16.90 -6.65
C TYR A 45 -8.04 -17.63 -6.25
N ILE A 46 -6.91 -17.31 -6.90
CA ILE A 46 -5.60 -17.82 -6.51
C ILE A 46 -5.18 -17.07 -5.23
N PRO A 47 -4.92 -17.77 -4.11
CA PRO A 47 -4.46 -17.14 -2.89
C PRO A 47 -3.13 -16.41 -3.09
N GLN A 48 -3.09 -15.15 -2.65
CA GLN A 48 -1.86 -14.36 -2.56
C GLN A 48 -1.53 -14.12 -1.09
N ILE A 49 -0.32 -14.46 -0.66
CA ILE A 49 0.15 -14.27 0.72
C ILE A 49 1.34 -13.32 0.69
N SER A 50 1.10 -12.04 0.97
CA SER A 50 2.18 -11.05 1.05
C SER A 50 2.91 -11.13 2.40
N TYR A 51 4.23 -10.99 2.33
CA TYR A 51 5.09 -10.94 3.51
C TYR A 51 5.38 -9.50 4.00
N ALA A 52 5.08 -8.46 3.20
CA ALA A 52 5.45 -7.09 3.55
C ALA A 52 4.47 -5.99 3.10
N SER A 53 3.41 -6.28 2.34
CA SER A 53 2.42 -5.28 1.93
C SER A 53 1.42 -4.98 3.05
N SER A 54 1.65 -3.92 3.80
CA SER A 54 0.95 -3.58 5.04
C SER A 54 -0.16 -2.53 4.88
N SER A 55 -0.35 -1.97 3.67
CA SER A 55 -1.39 -0.96 3.41
C SER A 55 -2.78 -1.39 3.86
N ARG A 56 -3.54 -0.47 4.47
CA ARG A 56 -4.93 -0.72 4.89
C ARG A 56 -5.86 -1.06 3.73
N LEU A 57 -5.56 -0.60 2.51
CA LEU A 57 -6.39 -0.82 1.32
C LEU A 57 -6.57 -2.32 1.02
N LEU A 58 -5.51 -3.10 1.18
CA LEU A 58 -5.48 -4.56 0.94
C LEU A 58 -6.33 -5.37 1.93
N SER A 59 -6.87 -4.73 2.98
CA SER A 59 -7.81 -5.36 3.92
C SER A 59 -9.23 -5.48 3.36
N ASN A 60 -9.59 -4.75 2.29
CA ASN A 60 -10.92 -4.80 1.69
C ASN A 60 -11.16 -6.12 0.95
N LYS A 61 -11.85 -7.08 1.59
CA LYS A 61 -12.15 -8.41 1.01
C LYS A 61 -13.19 -8.40 -0.10
N ASN A 62 -13.96 -7.32 -0.26
CA ASN A 62 -14.85 -7.19 -1.41
C ASN A 62 -14.04 -6.99 -2.70
N GLN A 63 -12.91 -6.28 -2.60
CA GLN A 63 -12.00 -6.01 -3.72
C GLN A 63 -10.93 -7.10 -3.84
N TYR A 64 -10.20 -7.39 -2.76
CA TYR A 64 -9.06 -8.31 -2.74
C TYR A 64 -9.44 -9.65 -2.10
N LYS A 65 -10.28 -10.41 -2.82
CA LYS A 65 -10.95 -11.63 -2.31
C LYS A 65 -10.01 -12.73 -1.86
N SER A 66 -8.89 -12.92 -2.56
CA SER A 66 -7.91 -13.99 -2.29
C SER A 66 -6.60 -13.49 -1.66
N PHE A 67 -6.53 -12.21 -1.30
CA PHE A 67 -5.34 -11.63 -0.68
C PHE A 67 -5.30 -11.92 0.82
N MET A 68 -4.13 -12.31 1.32
CA MET A 68 -3.77 -12.50 2.72
C MET A 68 -2.37 -11.95 2.95
N ARG A 69 -1.99 -11.75 4.21
CA ARG A 69 -0.65 -11.30 4.57
C ARG A 69 -0.23 -11.77 5.95
N THR A 70 1.07 -11.92 6.15
CA THR A 70 1.70 -12.26 7.44
C THR A 70 2.29 -11.05 8.16
N ILE A 71 2.03 -9.85 7.66
CA ILE A 71 2.37 -8.56 8.28
C ILE A 71 1.08 -7.87 8.75
N PRO A 72 1.07 -7.18 9.91
CA PRO A 72 -0.08 -6.38 10.33
C PRO A 72 -0.39 -5.23 9.36
N THR A 73 -1.55 -4.62 9.53
CA THR A 73 -1.94 -3.41 8.80
C THR A 73 -1.27 -2.17 9.36
N ASP A 74 -0.97 -1.18 8.52
CA ASP A 74 -0.35 0.09 8.93
C ASP A 74 -1.25 0.99 9.79
N GLU A 75 -2.53 0.64 9.96
CA GLU A 75 -3.45 1.39 10.84
C GLU A 75 -2.87 1.53 12.25
N TYR A 76 -2.34 0.43 12.79
CA TYR A 76 -1.77 0.41 14.13
C TYR A 76 -0.43 1.15 14.19
N GLN A 77 0.36 1.10 13.12
CA GLN A 77 1.65 1.77 13.05
C GLN A 77 1.47 3.29 12.98
N ALA A 78 0.50 3.78 12.19
CA ALA A 78 0.16 5.20 12.12
C ALA A 78 -0.37 5.73 13.46
N THR A 79 -1.25 4.99 14.14
CA THR A 79 -1.68 5.34 15.51
C THR A 79 -0.49 5.40 16.47
N ALA A 80 0.40 4.39 16.45
CA ALA A 80 1.57 4.37 17.32
C ALA A 80 2.54 5.54 17.06
N MET A 81 2.66 6.01 15.82
CA MET A 81 3.45 7.21 15.50
C MET A 81 2.86 8.46 16.15
N ALA A 82 1.53 8.63 16.12
CA ALA A 82 0.85 9.74 16.78
C ALA A 82 0.99 9.65 18.32
N ASP A 83 0.87 8.44 18.90
CA ASP A 83 1.09 8.20 20.34
C ASP A 83 2.50 8.64 20.80
N ILE A 84 3.52 8.38 19.98
CA ILE A 84 4.90 8.80 20.29
C ILE A 84 5.00 10.32 20.34
N ILE A 85 4.42 11.01 19.36
CA ILE A 85 4.46 12.48 19.27
C ILE A 85 3.74 13.11 20.46
N GLU A 86 2.57 12.58 20.81
CA GLU A 86 1.81 13.00 22.00
C GLU A 86 2.60 12.76 23.29
N TYR A 87 3.21 11.59 23.45
CA TYR A 87 4.02 11.25 24.62
C TYR A 87 5.15 12.24 24.87
N PHE A 88 5.83 12.69 23.81
CA PHE A 88 6.89 13.70 23.89
C PHE A 88 6.40 15.14 23.85
N GLN A 89 5.08 15.36 23.76
CA GLN A 89 4.45 16.67 23.69
C GLN A 89 4.96 17.53 22.53
N TRP A 90 5.28 16.89 21.40
CA TRP A 90 5.59 17.61 20.16
C TRP A 90 4.30 18.07 19.51
N ASN A 91 4.23 19.34 19.11
CA ASN A 91 3.02 19.94 18.54
C ASN A 91 3.21 20.47 17.11
N TRP A 92 4.41 20.32 16.56
CA TRP A 92 4.79 20.86 15.26
C TRP A 92 5.66 19.83 14.53
N VAL A 93 5.06 19.12 13.58
CA VAL A 93 5.75 18.07 12.83
C VAL A 93 5.64 18.28 11.32
N ILE A 94 6.63 17.74 10.61
CA ILE A 94 6.63 17.62 9.16
C ILE A 94 6.41 16.15 8.83
N ALA A 95 5.47 15.88 7.94
CA ALA A 95 5.12 14.56 7.46
C ALA A 95 5.56 14.37 6.01
N VAL A 96 6.21 13.24 5.72
CA VAL A 96 6.62 12.87 4.37
C VAL A 96 6.22 11.42 4.12
N ALA A 97 5.56 11.15 3.00
CA ALA A 97 5.07 9.82 2.66
C ALA A 97 5.39 9.44 1.22
N SER A 98 5.51 8.14 0.92
CA SER A 98 5.60 7.69 -0.47
C SER A 98 4.31 7.96 -1.23
N ASP A 99 4.44 8.40 -2.48
CA ASP A 99 3.35 8.56 -3.43
C ASP A 99 2.95 7.20 -4.01
N ASP A 100 2.41 6.33 -3.16
CA ASP A 100 1.93 5.00 -3.53
C ASP A 100 0.85 4.48 -2.57
N ASP A 101 0.35 3.27 -2.85
CA ASP A 101 -0.65 2.58 -2.03
C ASP A 101 -0.18 2.24 -0.61
N TYR A 102 1.11 2.39 -0.28
CA TYR A 102 1.61 2.23 1.09
C TYR A 102 1.61 3.57 1.83
N GLY A 103 2.27 4.59 1.27
CA GLY A 103 2.49 5.87 1.93
C GLY A 103 1.22 6.69 2.08
N ARG A 104 0.41 6.81 1.01
CA ARG A 104 -0.80 7.65 1.04
C ARG A 104 -1.82 7.19 2.10
N PRO A 105 -2.21 5.91 2.17
CA PRO A 105 -3.18 5.48 3.18
C PRO A 105 -2.61 5.49 4.60
N GLY A 106 -1.29 5.32 4.74
CA GLY A 106 -0.60 5.42 6.03
C GLY A 106 -0.58 6.85 6.55
N ILE A 107 -0.25 7.83 5.70
CA ILE A 107 -0.24 9.23 6.11
C ILE A 107 -1.65 9.76 6.38
N GLU A 108 -2.65 9.36 5.60
CA GLU A 108 -4.05 9.74 5.86
C GLU A 108 -4.53 9.24 7.24
N LYS A 109 -4.14 8.01 7.62
CA LYS A 109 -4.43 7.49 8.95
C LYS A 109 -3.68 8.28 10.03
N PHE A 110 -2.41 8.59 9.79
CA PHE A 110 -1.61 9.40 10.71
C PHE A 110 -2.17 10.81 10.90
N GLU A 111 -2.56 11.50 9.82
CA GLU A 111 -3.22 12.81 9.87
C GLU A 111 -4.46 12.78 10.77
N LYS A 112 -5.32 11.78 10.59
CA LYS A 112 -6.50 11.60 11.43
C LYS A 112 -6.14 11.44 12.91
N GLU A 113 -5.13 10.63 13.22
CA GLU A 113 -4.69 10.40 14.61
C GLU A 113 -4.06 11.66 15.23
N MET A 114 -3.43 12.51 14.43
CA MET A 114 -2.87 13.79 14.85
C MET A 114 -3.95 14.83 15.11
N GLU A 115 -4.96 14.90 14.23
CA GLU A 115 -6.16 15.72 14.45
C GLU A 115 -6.90 15.33 15.74
N GLU A 116 -7.04 14.02 16.01
CA GLU A 116 -7.68 13.51 17.24
C GLU A 116 -6.92 13.88 18.53
N ARG A 117 -5.63 14.24 18.42
CA ARG A 117 -4.74 14.62 19.54
C ARG A 117 -4.44 16.13 19.60
N ASP A 118 -5.12 16.94 18.77
CA ASP A 118 -4.87 18.38 18.64
C ASP A 118 -3.41 18.73 18.26
N ILE A 119 -2.76 17.90 17.43
CA ILE A 119 -1.37 18.07 17.00
C ILE A 119 -1.32 18.59 15.55
N CYS A 120 -0.58 19.67 15.32
CA CYS A 120 -0.46 20.29 14.00
C CYS A 120 0.61 19.62 13.12
N ILE A 121 0.24 19.29 11.89
CA ILE A 121 1.17 18.95 10.81
C ILE A 121 1.44 20.22 10.01
N HIS A 122 2.67 20.72 10.04
CA HIS A 122 3.05 21.97 9.38
C HIS A 122 3.18 21.79 7.86
N LEU A 123 3.77 20.67 7.46
CA LEU A 123 4.05 20.35 6.07
C LEU A 123 3.74 18.86 5.87
N ASN A 124 2.94 18.54 4.86
CA ASN A 124 2.65 17.18 4.44
C ASN A 124 3.01 17.00 2.96
N GLU A 125 4.01 16.17 2.70
CA GLU A 125 4.64 16.06 1.38
C GLU A 125 4.70 14.62 0.90
N LEU A 126 4.59 14.47 -0.42
CA LEU A 126 4.67 13.18 -1.09
C LEU A 126 5.98 13.05 -1.84
N ILE A 127 6.57 11.86 -1.79
CA ILE A 127 7.82 11.54 -2.48
C ILE A 127 7.69 10.27 -3.31
N SER A 128 8.44 10.20 -4.40
CA SER A 128 8.55 8.98 -5.20
C SER A 128 10.01 8.66 -5.48
N GLN A 129 10.32 7.37 -5.63
CA GLN A 129 11.63 6.91 -6.08
C GLN A 129 11.98 7.40 -7.50
N TYR A 130 10.98 7.88 -8.24
CA TYR A 130 11.12 8.44 -9.59
C TYR A 130 11.28 9.96 -9.60
N PHE A 131 11.38 10.61 -8.44
CA PHE A 131 11.63 12.05 -8.40
C PHE A 131 12.99 12.37 -8.99
N GLU A 132 13.01 13.42 -9.80
CA GLU A 132 14.23 14.01 -10.32
C GLU A 132 14.91 14.88 -9.25
N ASP A 133 16.22 15.12 -9.42
CA ASP A 133 17.02 15.88 -8.44
C ASP A 133 16.40 17.25 -8.09
N HIS A 134 15.78 17.91 -9.06
CA HIS A 134 15.16 19.22 -8.85
C HIS A 134 13.89 19.16 -7.97
N GLU A 135 13.14 18.06 -8.03
CA GLU A 135 11.95 17.84 -7.20
C GLU A 135 12.35 17.54 -5.75
N ILE A 136 13.38 16.69 -5.58
CA ILE A 136 13.96 16.41 -4.26
C ILE A 136 14.52 17.69 -3.65
N LYS A 137 15.27 18.48 -4.42
CA LYS A 137 15.82 19.74 -3.95
C LYS A 137 14.72 20.72 -3.54
N ALA A 138 13.67 20.86 -4.35
CA ALA A 138 12.54 21.71 -4.01
C ALA A 138 11.83 21.27 -2.73
N LEU A 139 11.76 19.96 -2.44
CA LEU A 139 11.22 19.45 -1.18
C LEU A 139 12.13 19.81 0.00
N VAL A 140 13.45 19.62 -0.13
CA VAL A 140 14.42 20.02 0.90
C VAL A 140 14.29 21.51 1.20
N ASP A 141 14.22 22.35 0.18
CA ASP A 141 14.06 23.80 0.34
C ASP A 141 12.75 24.13 1.10
N ARG A 142 11.65 23.39 0.88
CA ARG A 142 10.39 23.58 1.65
C ARG A 142 10.55 23.16 3.12
N ILE A 143 11.24 22.06 3.39
CA ILE A 143 11.50 21.58 4.76
C ILE A 143 12.39 22.56 5.52
N GLU A 144 13.47 23.05 4.91
CA GLU A 144 14.37 24.02 5.54
C GLU A 144 13.66 25.33 5.86
N ASN A 145 12.76 25.80 4.98
CA ASN A 145 11.97 27.01 5.18
C ASN A 145 10.78 26.83 6.15
N SER A 146 10.54 25.61 6.63
CA SER A 146 9.49 25.26 7.59
C SER A 146 9.97 25.26 9.06
N THR A 147 11.27 25.53 9.27
CA THR A 147 11.93 25.57 10.59
C THR A 147 12.18 27.01 11.02
#